data_AF-A0A356Z3C8-F1
#
_entry.id   AF-A0A356Z3C8-F1
#
_cell.length_a   1.000
_cell.length_b   1.000
_cell.length_c   1.000
_cell.angle_alpha   90.00
_cell.angle_beta   90.00
_cell.angle_gamma   90.00
#
_symmetry.space_group_name_H-M   'P 1'
#
loop_
_entity.id
_entity.type
_entity.pdbx_description
1 polymer ?
#
loop_
_entity_poly.entity_id
_entity_poly.type
_entity_poly.pdbx_seq_one_letter_code
_entity_poly.pdbx_strand_id
1 'polypeptide(L)' 'FMAVKEAMEQDGISIEDADIVMLPQNMVDINDEEQARKIMKLIDVLEDHDDVQNVYMNGNIPDEIMEKL' A
#
# COMPACT_ATOMS: atom_id res chain seq x y z
N PHE A 1 -2.08 9.01 16.92
CA PHE A 1 -1.81 9.55 15.58
C PHE A 1 -1.58 11.06 15.65
N MET A 2 -2.61 11.89 15.83
CA MET A 2 -2.49 13.37 15.85
C MET A 2 -1.41 13.91 16.79
N ALA A 3 -1.36 13.42 18.03
CA ALA A 3 -0.35 13.89 19.01
C ALA A 3 1.10 13.70 18.55
N VAL A 4 1.40 12.67 17.75
CA VAL A 4 2.76 12.42 17.22
C VAL A 4 3.01 13.35 16.02
N LYS A 5 2.02 13.50 15.14
CA LYS A 5 2.08 14.42 13.99
C LYS A 5 2.35 15.86 14.45
N GLU A 6 1.55 16.35 15.40
CA GLU A 6 1.66 17.70 15.94
C GLU A 6 3.00 17.94 16.64
N ALA A 7 3.54 16.93 17.35
CA ALA A 7 4.87 17.03 17.97
C ALA A 7 5.98 17.16 16.91
N MET A 8 5.90 16.39 15.82
CA MET A 8 6.87 16.48 14.72
C MET A 8 6.82 17.85 14.02
N GLU A 9 5.61 18.38 13.77
CA GLU A 9 5.44 19.71 13.17
C GLU A 9 5.97 20.84 14.09
N GLN A 10 5.77 20.72 15.40
CA GLN A 10 6.30 21.69 16.39
C GLN A 10 7.84 21.71 16.43
N ASP A 11 8.47 20.56 16.19
CA ASP A 11 9.92 20.45 16.07
C ASP A 11 10.46 20.87 14.68
N GLY A 12 9.58 21.41 13.81
CA GLY A 12 9.93 21.92 12.48
C GLY A 12 10.16 20.83 11.44
N ILE A 13 9.74 19.60 11.72
CA ILE A 13 9.83 18.48 10.77
C ILE A 13 8.64 18.59 9.80
N SER A 14 8.95 18.77 8.51
CA SER A 14 7.93 18.75 7.47
C SER A 14 7.49 17.32 7.19
N ILE A 15 6.20 17.06 7.33
CA ILE A 15 5.60 15.76 7.08
C ILE A 15 5.08 15.76 5.65
N GLU A 16 5.58 14.85 4.82
CA GLU A 16 5.16 14.71 3.42
C GLU A 16 3.77 14.07 3.31
N ASP A 17 3.52 13.03 4.10
CA ASP A 17 2.25 12.32 4.14
C ASP A 17 1.98 11.77 5.56
N ALA A 18 0.71 11.77 5.96
CA ALA A 18 0.31 11.18 7.23
C ALA A 18 -1.17 10.77 7.18
N ASP A 19 -1.38 9.46 7.04
CA ASP A 19 -2.70 8.85 6.98
C ASP A 19 -2.87 7.64 7.90
N ILE A 20 -4.13 7.29 8.17
CA ILE A 20 -4.50 6.07 8.90
C ILE A 20 -4.63 4.95 7.88
N VAL A 21 -3.64 4.06 7.86
CA VAL A 21 -3.59 2.90 6.96
C VAL A 21 -3.74 1.58 7.72
N MET A 22 -4.17 0.53 7.03
CA MET A 22 -4.11 -0.84 7.56
C MET A 22 -2.77 -1.48 7.25
N LEU A 23 -1.99 -1.79 8.30
CA LEU A 23 -0.76 -2.55 8.18
C LEU A 23 -1.02 -4.04 8.45
N PRO A 24 -0.70 -4.94 7.50
CA PRO A 24 -0.86 -6.36 7.70
C PRO A 24 0.14 -6.90 8.73
N GLN A 25 -0.30 -7.83 9.58
CA GLN A 25 0.58 -8.46 10.58
C GLN A 25 1.49 -9.53 9.97
N ASN A 26 1.09 -10.12 8.83
CA ASN A 26 1.83 -11.16 8.13
C ASN A 26 1.80 -10.89 6.63
N MET A 27 2.94 -11.07 5.97
CA MET A 27 3.08 -10.98 4.52
C MET A 27 2.95 -12.35 3.86
N VAL A 28 2.46 -12.36 2.62
CA VAL A 28 2.39 -13.55 1.77
C VAL A 28 3.23 -13.31 0.53
N ASP A 29 4.26 -14.12 0.33
CA ASP A 29 5.13 -14.01 -0.85
C ASP A 29 4.42 -14.51 -2.11
N ILE A 30 4.52 -13.72 -3.17
CA ILE A 30 3.91 -14.00 -4.48
C ILE A 30 5.06 -14.05 -5.49
N ASN A 31 5.60 -15.26 -5.65
CA ASN A 31 6.75 -15.53 -6.53
C ASN A 31 6.34 -15.97 -7.94
N ASP A 32 5.04 -16.02 -8.22
CA ASP A 32 4.49 -16.39 -9.53
C ASP A 32 4.01 -15.13 -10.27
N GLU A 33 4.54 -14.91 -11.47
CA GLU A 33 4.24 -13.72 -12.28
C GLU A 33 2.77 -13.68 -12.71
N GLU A 34 2.18 -14.81 -13.08
CA GLU A 34 0.79 -14.86 -13.52
C GLU A 34 -0.17 -14.51 -12.37
N GLN A 35 0.12 -15.02 -11.18
CA GLN A 35 -0.60 -14.69 -9.95
C GLN A 35 -0.43 -13.20 -9.59
N ALA A 36 0.79 -12.66 -9.65
CA ALA A 36 1.04 -11.25 -9.39
C ALA A 36 0.26 -10.36 -10.37
N ARG A 37 0.27 -10.69 -11.67
CA ARG A 37 -0.49 -9.96 -12.70
C ARG A 37 -1.99 -9.97 -12.46
N LYS A 38 -2.55 -11.11 -12.05
CA LYS A 38 -3.98 -11.24 -11.71
C LYS A 38 -4.36 -10.39 -10.50
N ILE A 39 -3.50 -10.36 -9.49
CA ILE A 39 -3.70 -9.58 -8.27
C ILE A 39 -3.60 -8.09 -8.56
N MET A 40 -2.58 -7.64 -9.29
CA MET A 40 -2.45 -6.23 -9.67
C MET A 40 -3.67 -5.75 -10.46
N LYS A 41 -4.12 -6.54 -11.44
CA LYS A 41 -5.35 -6.23 -12.18
C LYS A 41 -6.59 -6.14 -11.28
N LEU A 42 -6.68 -6.96 -10.24
CA LEU A 42 -7.78 -6.88 -9.28
C LEU A 42 -7.70 -5.58 -8.48
N ILE A 43 -6.51 -5.18 -8.03
CA ILE A 43 -6.28 -3.93 -7.32
C ILE A 43 -6.70 -2.75 -8.21
N ASP A 44 -6.23 -2.70 -9.46
CA ASP A 44 -6.58 -1.63 -10.40
C ASP A 44 -8.11 -1.48 -10.55
N VAL A 45 -8.83 -2.59 -10.74
CA VAL A 45 -10.30 -2.58 -10.89
C VAL A 45 -11.01 -2.10 -9.62
N LEU A 46 -10.44 -2.39 -8.44
CA LEU A 46 -11.00 -1.93 -7.17
C LEU A 46 -10.73 -0.42 -6.99
N GLU A 47 -9.53 0.06 -7.33
CA GLU A 47 -9.17 1.48 -7.23
C GLU A 47 -9.93 2.37 -8.21
N ASP A 48 -10.28 1.83 -9.39
CA ASP A 48 -11.09 2.53 -10.38
C ASP A 48 -12.55 2.75 -9.95
N HIS A 49 -13.01 2.10 -8.87
CA HIS A 49 -14.39 2.18 -8.43
C HIS A 49 -14.62 3.39 -7.50
N ASP A 50 -15.58 4.23 -7.85
CA ASP A 50 -15.84 5.54 -7.21
C ASP A 50 -16.12 5.44 -5.70
N ASP A 51 -16.76 4.34 -5.27
CA ASP A 51 -17.06 4.08 -3.85
C ASP A 51 -15.88 3.49 -3.05
N VAL A 52 -14.79 3.07 -3.71
CA VAL A 52 -13.60 2.53 -3.04
C VAL A 52 -12.69 3.67 -2.62
N GLN A 53 -12.37 3.73 -1.33
CA GLN A 53 -11.54 4.80 -0.77
C GLN A 53 -10.07 4.39 -0.63
N ASN A 54 -9.81 3.13 -0.29
CA ASN A 54 -8.46 2.58 -0.13
C ASN A 54 -8.48 1.08 -0.39
N VAL A 55 -7.41 0.56 -1.01
CA VAL A 55 -7.17 -0.87 -1.18
C VAL A 55 -5.92 -1.24 -0.38
N TYR A 56 -6.02 -2.27 0.45
CA TYR A 56 -4.90 -2.77 1.26
C TYR A 56 -4.65 -4.24 0.95
N MET A 57 -3.38 -4.60 0.86
CA MET A 57 -2.96 -5.96 0.58
C MET A 57 -1.79 -6.36 1.48
N ASN A 58 -1.68 -7.66 1.76
CA ASN A 58 -0.55 -8.25 2.46
C ASN A 58 0.36 -9.07 1.54
N GLY A 59 0.29 -8.84 0.23
CA GLY A 59 1.14 -9.50 -0.75
C GLY A 59 2.51 -8.87 -0.82
N ASN A 60 3.54 -9.70 -0.80
CA ASN A 60 4.90 -9.30 -1.08
C ASN A 60 5.29 -9.84 -2.46
N ILE A 61 5.44 -8.95 -3.44
CA ILE A 61 5.82 -9.30 -4.81
C ILE A 61 7.28 -8.89 -5.00
N PRO A 62 8.20 -9.81 -5.34
CA PRO A 62 9.59 -9.47 -5.62
C PRO A 62 9.72 -8.41 -6.72
N ASP A 63 10.68 -7.49 -6.57
CA ASP A 63 10.93 -6.40 -7.53
C ASP A 63 11.13 -6.93 -8.96
N GLU A 64 11.84 -8.05 -9.12
CA GLU A 64 12.08 -8.69 -10.42
C GLU A 64 10.79 -9.12 -11.16
N ILE A 65 9.72 -9.39 -10.41
CA ILE A 65 8.41 -9.71 -10.97
C ILE A 65 7.66 -8.42 -11.26
N MET A 66 7.69 -7.45 -10.34
CA MET A 66 7.04 -6.15 -10.52
C MET A 66 7.56 -5.40 -11.76
N GLU A 67 8.86 -5.46 -12.04
CA GLU A 67 9.45 -4.83 -13.23
C GLU A 67 8.95 -5.40 -14.57
N LYS A 68 8.32 -6.58 -14.56
CA LYS A 68 7.79 -7.27 -15.75
C LYS A 68 6.28 -7.10 -15.94
N LEU A 69 5.59 -6.53 -14.95
CA LEU A 69 4.13 -6.36 -15.00
C LEU A 69 3.74 -5.20 -15.89
#